data_AF-A0A1V6IJS5-F1
#
_entry.id   AF-A0A1V6IJS5-F1
#
_cell.length_a   1.000
_cell.length_b   1.000
_cell.length_c   1.000
_cell.angle_alpha   90.00
_cell.angle_beta   90.00
_cell.angle_gamma   90.00
#
_symmetry.space_group_name_H-M   'P 1'
#
loop_
_entity.id
_entity.type
_entity.pdbx_description
1 polymer ?
#
loop_
_entity_poly.entity_id
_entity_poly.type
_entity_poly.pdbx_seq_one_letter_code
_entity_poly.pdbx_strand_id
1 'polypeptide(L)'
;MGENNLEIVGGRIEFNCVDNYRTLSIVNETPAAGSVSGAGVYYPGTSVTVTATPSGSDEFQGWYDTLGTLKSMDNPYTFTMPGEDYTLSTFFGPAKGSLKQMGMYPQTKVTDTTIISALNGKGGLLPTAGNPQTWTDYGYYIEGVVTSYMWYKDVVHNSVTYRSVYFEKYRPSRTSYASNADQTWQDDNGYNTETRYWFKWEPVNWKIVDVKDGKALLISSLVLAAQPFYHSTATRPGSPKIYPNNYEHSDVRTWLNNTFYSKAFALTEQNTIATTMVDNSLASTGHEATGNGANAAPYICNDTSDKVFLLSHAEATNANYSGQDSSYYRRKTATDYAYSQGVYRNTTWGTSPYLMRSPFYWQSSGYCVDTDGMCCVTDANSVYSGIVPAMWIAL
;
A
#
# COMPACT_ATOMS: atom_id res chain seq x y z
N MET A 1 74.44 36.81 -17.31
CA MET A 1 73.48 36.25 -16.33
C MET A 1 73.27 37.32 -15.29
N GLY A 2 72.21 38.13 -15.43
CA GLY A 2 71.91 39.20 -14.49
C GLY A 2 70.77 38.73 -13.59
N GLU A 3 71.07 38.45 -12.32
CA GLU A 3 70.04 38.32 -11.30
C GLU A 3 69.53 39.72 -10.96
N ASN A 4 68.28 40.00 -11.33
CA ASN A 4 67.58 41.21 -10.93
C ASN A 4 67.05 41.04 -9.50
N ASN A 5 67.94 41.12 -8.50
CA ASN A 5 67.52 41.23 -7.11
C ASN A 5 67.31 42.72 -6.79
N LEU A 6 66.09 43.20 -6.99
CA LEU A 6 65.65 44.51 -6.52
C LEU A 6 65.51 44.47 -4.99
N GLU A 7 66.35 45.23 -4.30
CA GLU A 7 66.28 45.44 -2.86
C GLU A 7 65.06 46.33 -2.54
N ILE A 8 64.16 45.86 -1.67
CA ILE A 8 63.01 46.65 -1.21
C ILE A 8 63.49 47.58 -0.08
N VAL A 9 63.72 48.86 -0.39
CA VAL A 9 64.31 49.86 0.52
C VAL A 9 63.27 50.49 1.49
N GLY A 10 62.04 49.98 1.51
CA GLY A 10 61.01 50.39 2.45
C GLY A 10 59.60 50.30 1.88
N GLY A 11 58.72 49.62 2.62
CA GLY A 11 57.32 49.42 2.29
C GLY A 11 56.73 48.33 3.18
N ARG A 12 55.44 48.42 3.49
CA ARG A 12 54.72 47.35 4.18
C ARG A 12 54.19 46.39 3.11
N ILE A 13 54.68 45.15 3.10
CA ILE A 13 54.02 44.07 2.37
C ILE A 13 52.87 43.60 3.25
N GLU A 14 51.64 43.98 2.90
CA GLU A 14 50.44 43.47 3.55
C GLU A 14 49.92 42.26 2.75
N PHE A 15 50.00 41.07 3.33
CA PHE A 15 49.24 39.93 2.85
C PHE A 15 47.84 40.02 3.45
N ASN A 16 46.84 40.32 2.62
CA ASN A 16 45.45 40.23 3.04
C ASN A 16 45.00 38.78 2.98
N CYS A 17 45.36 37.98 3.99
CA CYS A 17 44.87 36.62 4.16
C CYS A 17 43.44 36.63 4.71
N VAL A 18 42.48 37.17 3.95
CA VAL A 18 41.08 36.79 4.17
C VAL A 18 40.91 35.47 3.43
N ASP A 19 40.85 34.36 4.16
CA ASP A 19 40.46 33.09 3.59
C ASP A 19 39.03 33.24 3.04
N ASN A 20 38.93 33.51 1.74
CA ASN A 20 37.67 33.66 1.03
C ASN A 20 37.05 32.30 0.67
N TYR A 21 37.53 31.22 1.28
CA TYR A 21 36.91 29.93 1.14
C TYR A 21 35.52 29.91 1.75
N ARG A 22 34.68 29.01 1.24
CA ARG A 22 33.34 28.71 1.73
C ARG A 22 33.23 27.24 2.03
N THR A 23 32.46 26.93 3.06
CA THR A 23 32.22 25.57 3.50
C THR A 23 31.04 24.99 2.71
N LEU A 24 31.27 23.84 2.09
CA LEU A 24 30.21 22.97 1.59
C LEU A 24 29.94 21.87 2.62
N SER A 25 28.78 21.95 3.26
CA SER A 25 28.26 20.90 4.12
C SER A 25 27.30 20.00 3.36
N ILE A 26 27.35 18.70 3.62
CA ILE A 26 26.38 17.74 3.09
C ILE A 26 25.73 17.02 4.26
N VAL A 27 24.42 17.12 4.38
CA VAL A 27 23.61 16.40 5.37
C VAL A 27 23.01 15.17 4.70
N ASN A 28 23.35 13.97 5.21
CA ASN A 28 22.64 12.75 4.83
C ASN A 28 21.52 12.50 5.85
N GLU A 29 20.28 12.79 5.46
CA GLU A 29 19.09 12.67 6.30
C GLU A 29 18.78 11.20 6.65
N THR A 30 19.34 10.25 5.90
CA THR A 30 19.14 8.79 6.08
C THR A 30 20.49 8.07 6.14
N PRO A 31 21.27 8.22 7.24
CA PRO A 31 22.66 7.74 7.32
C PRO A 31 22.83 6.22 7.16
N ALA A 32 21.80 5.45 7.49
CA ALA A 32 21.81 3.99 7.37
C ALA A 32 21.62 3.50 5.91
N ALA A 33 21.03 4.33 5.04
CA ALA A 33 20.58 3.97 3.70
C ALA A 33 21.57 4.40 2.60
N GLY A 34 22.67 5.04 2.95
CA GLY A 34 23.71 5.42 1.99
C GLY A 34 24.78 6.32 2.59
N SER A 35 25.71 6.76 1.74
CA SER A 35 26.80 7.66 2.12
C SER A 35 26.98 8.77 1.09
N VAL A 36 27.63 9.86 1.50
CA VAL A 36 27.88 11.04 0.66
C VAL A 36 29.35 11.42 0.65
N SER A 37 29.80 11.99 -0.45
CA SER A 37 31.14 12.55 -0.60
C SER A 37 31.13 13.86 -1.40
N GLY A 38 32.20 14.65 -1.28
CA GLY A 38 32.34 15.95 -1.94
C GLY A 38 32.10 17.16 -1.02
N ALA A 39 31.82 16.95 0.28
CA ALA A 39 31.83 18.03 1.27
C ALA A 39 33.27 18.53 1.50
N GLY A 40 33.43 19.80 1.86
CA GLY A 40 34.75 20.39 2.05
C GLY A 40 34.75 21.91 2.02
N VAL A 41 35.93 22.49 1.80
CA VAL A 41 36.16 23.93 1.80
C VAL A 41 36.66 24.33 0.40
N TYR A 42 35.98 25.28 -0.24
CA TYR A 42 36.16 25.61 -1.66
C TYR A 42 36.20 27.12 -1.89
N TYR A 43 36.92 27.57 -2.93
CA TYR A 43 36.84 28.97 -3.35
C TYR A 43 35.51 29.22 -4.07
N PRO A 44 34.84 30.37 -3.83
CA PRO A 44 33.71 30.80 -4.65
C PRO A 44 34.03 30.77 -6.14
N GLY A 45 33.11 30.26 -6.95
CA GLY A 45 33.28 30.13 -8.40
C GLY A 45 33.97 28.84 -8.85
N THR A 46 34.53 28.02 -7.95
CA THR A 46 35.10 26.72 -8.37
C THR A 46 34.01 25.70 -8.67
N SER A 47 34.27 24.82 -9.63
CA SER A 47 33.41 23.67 -9.92
C SER A 47 33.62 22.59 -8.84
N VAL A 48 32.54 22.18 -8.19
CA VAL A 48 32.52 21.18 -7.12
C VAL A 48 31.58 20.04 -7.52
N THR A 49 31.99 18.81 -7.22
CA THR A 49 31.19 17.61 -7.49
C THR A 49 30.89 16.89 -6.19
N VAL A 50 29.60 16.62 -5.95
CA VAL A 50 29.11 15.81 -4.85
C VAL A 50 28.57 14.48 -5.36
N THR A 51 28.76 13.42 -4.59
CA THR A 51 28.32 12.06 -4.96
C THR A 51 27.57 11.43 -3.80
N ALA A 52 26.44 10.80 -4.11
CA ALA A 52 25.67 9.98 -3.20
C ALA A 52 25.84 8.51 -3.58
N THR A 53 26.07 7.64 -2.60
CA THR A 53 26.21 6.20 -2.81
C THR A 53 25.18 5.47 -1.95
N PRO A 54 24.07 4.99 -2.55
CA PRO A 54 23.06 4.23 -1.82
C PRO A 54 23.61 2.90 -1.29
N SER A 55 23.03 2.43 -0.19
CA SER A 55 23.34 1.13 0.41
C SER A 55 22.21 0.14 0.15
N GLY A 56 22.54 -1.14 -0.07
CA GLY A 56 21.54 -2.19 -0.21
C GLY A 56 20.60 -1.98 -1.40
N SER A 57 19.29 -1.87 -1.12
CA SER A 57 18.24 -1.62 -2.12
C SER A 57 17.66 -0.21 -2.02
N ASP A 58 18.33 0.71 -1.34
CA ASP A 58 17.92 2.11 -1.32
C ASP A 58 18.40 2.83 -2.59
N GLU A 59 17.71 3.91 -2.93
CA GLU A 59 17.97 4.77 -4.08
C GLU A 59 18.20 6.20 -3.61
N PHE A 60 19.13 6.87 -4.28
CA PHE A 60 19.34 8.30 -4.13
C PHE A 60 18.11 9.07 -4.62
N GLN A 61 17.64 10.04 -3.82
CA GLN A 61 16.38 10.75 -4.08
C GLN A 61 16.54 12.22 -4.47
N GLY A 62 17.77 12.72 -4.62
CA GLY A 62 18.07 14.10 -5.01
C GLY A 62 18.91 14.88 -4.01
N TRP A 63 19.44 16.01 -4.48
CA TRP A 63 20.14 17.02 -3.68
C TRP A 63 19.21 18.21 -3.44
N TYR A 64 19.09 18.64 -2.18
CA TYR A 64 18.17 19.68 -1.75
C TYR A 64 18.92 20.76 -0.97
N ASP A 65 18.44 22.00 -0.98
CA ASP A 65 18.97 23.04 -0.09
C ASP A 65 18.35 22.97 1.32
N THR A 66 18.78 23.87 2.21
CA THR A 66 18.30 23.94 3.60
C THR A 66 16.84 24.32 3.74
N LEU A 67 16.19 24.81 2.67
CA LEU A 67 14.77 25.11 2.62
C LEU A 67 13.96 23.93 2.06
N GLY A 68 14.61 22.81 1.73
CA GLY A 68 13.99 21.63 1.13
C GLY A 68 13.72 21.78 -0.37
N THR A 69 14.31 22.76 -1.05
CA THR A 69 14.13 22.95 -2.50
C THR A 69 15.05 22.00 -3.27
N LEU A 70 14.50 21.25 -4.21
CA LEU A 70 15.28 20.37 -5.08
C LEU A 70 16.26 21.19 -5.93
N LYS A 71 17.55 20.86 -5.83
CA LYS A 71 18.64 21.48 -6.60
C LYS A 71 19.05 20.63 -7.79
N SER A 72 19.13 19.30 -7.62
CA SER A 72 19.47 18.39 -8.71
C SER A 72 19.06 16.95 -8.40
N MET A 73 18.68 16.20 -9.45
CA MET A 73 18.51 14.75 -9.41
C MET A 73 19.73 14.01 -9.96
N ASP A 74 20.74 14.72 -10.46
CA ASP A 74 21.95 14.11 -11.00
C ASP A 74 22.80 13.55 -9.86
N ASN A 75 23.35 12.36 -10.08
CA ASN A 75 24.31 11.76 -9.18
C ASN A 75 25.39 11.05 -10.01
N PRO A 76 26.64 11.56 -10.02
CA PRO A 76 27.12 12.72 -9.27
C PRO A 76 26.53 14.06 -9.73
N TYR A 77 26.47 15.05 -8.84
CA TYR A 77 26.02 16.43 -9.13
C TYR A 77 27.21 17.40 -9.10
N THR A 78 27.40 18.13 -10.20
CA THR A 78 28.43 19.16 -10.33
C THR A 78 27.81 20.55 -10.40
N PHE A 79 28.31 21.48 -9.60
CA PHE A 79 27.85 22.88 -9.59
C PHE A 79 28.98 23.86 -9.25
N THR A 80 28.73 25.15 -9.46
CA THR A 80 29.66 26.22 -9.11
C THR A 80 29.46 26.64 -7.65
N MET A 81 30.52 26.59 -6.84
CA MET A 81 30.46 26.97 -5.42
C MET A 81 30.02 28.44 -5.26
N PRO A 82 28.98 28.73 -4.46
CA PRO A 82 28.51 30.11 -4.26
C PRO A 82 29.47 30.95 -3.42
N GLY A 83 29.19 32.25 -3.35
CA GLY A 83 29.98 33.25 -2.59
C GLY A 83 29.77 33.20 -1.07
N GLU A 84 29.05 32.20 -0.57
CA GLU A 84 28.67 31.99 0.84
C GLU A 84 28.73 30.50 1.17
N ASP A 85 28.68 30.17 2.46
CA ASP A 85 28.61 28.78 2.90
C ASP A 85 27.35 28.12 2.35
N TYR A 86 27.50 26.88 1.90
CA TYR A 86 26.45 26.17 1.20
C TYR A 86 26.21 24.82 1.84
N THR A 87 24.94 24.50 2.08
CA THR A 87 24.53 23.22 2.66
C THR A 87 23.58 22.53 1.71
N LEU A 88 23.93 21.30 1.35
CA LEU A 88 23.04 20.40 0.64
C LEU A 88 22.57 19.31 1.60
N SER A 89 21.29 18.97 1.55
CA SER A 89 20.76 17.74 2.13
C SER A 89 20.53 16.71 1.02
N THR A 90 20.70 15.43 1.37
CA THR A 90 20.26 14.29 0.55
C THR A 90 19.51 13.31 1.43
N PHE A 91 18.64 12.55 0.80
CA PHE A 91 17.98 11.40 1.39
C PHE A 91 18.10 10.20 0.46
N PHE A 92 18.24 9.03 1.06
CA PHE A 92 18.14 7.73 0.42
C PHE A 92 16.81 7.14 0.84
N GLY A 93 16.02 6.71 -0.14
CA GLY A 93 14.72 6.11 0.07
C GLY A 93 14.69 4.70 -0.48
N PRO A 94 13.74 3.86 -0.05
CA PRO A 94 13.62 2.51 -0.59
C PRO A 94 13.38 2.56 -2.10
N ALA A 95 14.06 1.70 -2.86
CA ALA A 95 13.90 1.65 -4.32
C ALA A 95 12.46 1.31 -4.73
N LYS A 96 12.00 1.88 -5.85
CA LYS A 96 10.77 1.42 -6.49
C LYS A 96 10.91 -0.06 -6.85
N GLY A 97 9.92 -0.86 -6.48
CA GLY A 97 9.90 -2.31 -6.68
C GLY A 97 10.42 -3.13 -5.51
N SER A 98 11.08 -2.51 -4.52
CA SER A 98 11.51 -3.18 -3.31
C SER A 98 10.32 -3.60 -2.41
N LEU A 99 10.61 -4.48 -1.45
CA LEU A 99 9.63 -4.97 -0.48
C LEU A 99 9.82 -4.29 0.87
N LYS A 100 8.71 -3.99 1.54
CA LYS A 100 8.66 -3.52 2.93
C LYS A 100 7.71 -4.40 3.73
N GLN A 101 8.15 -4.84 4.91
CA GLN A 101 7.27 -5.47 5.88
C GLN A 101 6.75 -4.42 6.86
N MET A 102 5.44 -4.38 7.02
CA MET A 102 4.78 -3.56 8.05
C MET A 102 3.35 -4.03 8.27
N GLY A 103 2.87 -3.82 9.48
CA GLY A 103 1.60 -4.36 9.95
C GLY A 103 1.59 -5.88 10.01
N MET A 104 0.59 -6.40 10.69
CA MET A 104 0.35 -7.81 10.92
C MET A 104 -1.06 -8.15 10.44
N TYR A 105 -1.24 -9.23 9.68
CA TYR A 105 -2.58 -9.72 9.34
C TYR A 105 -2.62 -11.26 9.31
N PRO A 106 -3.79 -11.92 9.50
CA PRO A 106 -3.90 -13.36 9.29
C PRO A 106 -3.65 -13.73 7.83
N GLN A 107 -2.76 -14.70 7.60
CA GLN A 107 -2.35 -15.08 6.24
C GLN A 107 -2.29 -16.59 6.07
N THR A 108 -1.23 -17.25 6.55
CA THR A 108 -0.99 -18.70 6.31
C THR A 108 -1.86 -19.61 7.18
N LYS A 109 -2.45 -20.66 6.59
CA LYS A 109 -3.19 -21.71 7.31
C LYS A 109 -2.23 -22.56 8.14
N VAL A 110 -2.55 -22.78 9.41
CA VAL A 110 -1.81 -23.68 10.28
C VAL A 110 -2.16 -25.12 9.89
N THR A 111 -1.13 -25.92 9.60
CA THR A 111 -1.26 -27.36 9.27
C THR A 111 -0.59 -28.28 10.29
N ASP A 112 0.28 -27.73 11.15
CA ASP A 112 0.93 -28.48 12.23
C ASP A 112 -0.11 -28.94 13.26
N THR A 113 -0.25 -30.27 13.40
CA THR A 113 -1.27 -30.88 14.27
C THR A 113 -1.04 -30.64 15.76
N THR A 114 0.22 -30.43 16.17
CA THR A 114 0.57 -30.11 17.57
C THR A 114 0.15 -28.69 17.90
N ILE A 115 0.44 -27.73 17.02
CA ILE A 115 0.00 -26.34 17.17
C ILE A 115 -1.54 -26.27 17.15
N ILE A 116 -2.19 -26.95 16.21
CA ILE A 116 -3.66 -27.00 16.13
C ILE A 116 -4.27 -27.53 17.42
N SER A 117 -3.71 -28.61 18.00
CA SER A 117 -4.21 -29.18 19.25
C SER A 117 -4.10 -28.19 20.41
N ALA A 118 -2.95 -27.51 20.54
CA ALA A 118 -2.75 -26.48 21.56
C ALA A 118 -3.69 -25.28 21.38
N LEU A 119 -3.87 -24.81 20.14
CA LEU A 119 -4.78 -23.72 19.81
C LEU A 119 -6.24 -24.12 20.05
N ASN A 120 -6.64 -25.35 19.75
CA ASN A 120 -7.99 -25.84 20.00
C ASN A 120 -8.33 -25.84 21.49
N GLY A 121 -7.39 -26.28 22.34
CA GLY A 121 -7.54 -26.20 23.80
C GLY A 121 -7.74 -24.78 24.31
N LYS A 122 -7.06 -23.79 23.72
CA LYS A 122 -7.22 -22.36 24.06
C LYS A 122 -8.45 -21.70 23.41
N GLY A 123 -8.86 -22.17 22.24
CA GLY A 123 -9.97 -21.64 21.46
C GLY A 123 -11.32 -21.84 22.15
N GLY A 124 -11.44 -22.89 22.97
CA GLY A 124 -12.66 -23.21 23.72
C GLY A 124 -13.74 -23.83 22.85
N LEU A 125 -15.00 -23.70 23.28
CA LEU A 125 -16.17 -24.22 22.56
C LEU A 125 -16.40 -23.47 21.23
N LEU A 126 -16.96 -24.17 20.25
CA LEU A 126 -17.38 -23.59 18.97
C LEU A 126 -18.62 -22.71 19.15
N PRO A 127 -18.73 -21.60 18.41
CA PRO A 127 -19.92 -20.76 18.42
C PRO A 127 -21.04 -21.39 17.58
N THR A 128 -22.27 -20.96 17.84
CA THR A 128 -23.44 -21.20 16.98
C THR A 128 -24.22 -19.90 16.79
N ALA A 129 -25.12 -19.85 15.82
CA ALA A 129 -26.00 -18.69 15.60
C ALA A 129 -26.76 -18.20 16.85
N GLY A 130 -27.15 -19.12 17.74
CA GLY A 130 -27.84 -18.80 18.99
C GLY A 130 -26.93 -18.50 20.17
N ASN A 131 -25.63 -18.81 20.08
CA ASN A 131 -24.66 -18.59 21.14
C ASN A 131 -23.24 -18.43 20.58
N PRO A 132 -22.76 -17.19 20.39
CA PRO A 132 -21.43 -16.93 19.84
C PRO A 132 -20.29 -17.25 20.82
N GLN A 133 -20.58 -17.65 22.06
CA GLN A 133 -19.57 -17.88 23.10
C GLN A 133 -18.69 -16.63 23.31
N THR A 134 -17.38 -16.76 23.11
CA THR A 134 -16.39 -15.67 23.15
C THR A 134 -15.87 -15.31 21.75
N TRP A 135 -16.52 -15.83 20.71
CA TRP A 135 -16.16 -15.54 19.32
C TRP A 135 -16.80 -14.24 18.86
N THR A 136 -16.15 -13.58 17.92
CA THR A 136 -16.69 -12.38 17.27
C THR A 136 -17.34 -12.78 15.95
N ASP A 137 -18.58 -12.34 15.76
CA ASP A 137 -19.29 -12.51 14.49
C ASP A 137 -18.68 -11.60 13.42
N TYR A 138 -18.59 -12.09 12.19
CA TYR A 138 -18.13 -11.27 11.07
C TYR A 138 -19.21 -10.29 10.57
N GLY A 139 -20.49 -10.54 10.83
CA GLY A 139 -21.62 -9.76 10.35
C GLY A 139 -21.83 -9.89 8.84
N TYR A 140 -21.55 -11.06 8.27
CA TYR A 140 -21.69 -11.30 6.84
C TYR A 140 -23.12 -11.58 6.41
N TYR A 141 -23.33 -11.50 5.10
CA TYR A 141 -24.65 -11.51 4.48
C TYR A 141 -24.96 -12.87 3.86
N ILE A 142 -26.22 -13.29 3.96
CA ILE A 142 -26.86 -14.32 3.14
C ILE A 142 -28.17 -13.71 2.64
N GLU A 143 -28.46 -13.81 1.35
CA GLU A 143 -29.67 -13.26 0.73
C GLU A 143 -29.92 -11.77 1.05
N GLY A 144 -28.83 -10.99 1.16
CA GLY A 144 -28.86 -9.56 1.45
C GLY A 144 -29.08 -9.22 2.93
N VAL A 145 -29.11 -10.21 3.82
CA VAL A 145 -29.38 -10.03 5.26
C VAL A 145 -28.16 -10.44 6.08
N VAL A 146 -27.75 -9.59 7.04
CA VAL A 146 -26.72 -9.92 8.02
C VAL A 146 -27.16 -11.17 8.80
N THR A 147 -26.37 -12.23 8.68
CA THR A 147 -26.68 -13.54 9.24
C THR A 147 -25.49 -14.02 10.07
N SER A 148 -25.78 -14.50 11.29
CA SER A 148 -24.79 -15.07 12.18
C SER A 148 -24.51 -16.52 11.78
N TYR A 149 -23.40 -16.75 11.07
CA TYR A 149 -23.00 -18.10 10.62
C TYR A 149 -21.49 -18.30 10.50
N MET A 150 -20.69 -17.24 10.62
CA MET A 150 -19.24 -17.27 10.48
C MET A 150 -18.63 -16.34 11.53
N TRP A 151 -17.67 -16.86 12.28
CA TRP A 151 -17.04 -16.16 13.40
C TRP A 151 -15.54 -16.30 13.36
N TYR A 152 -14.88 -15.40 14.08
CA TYR A 152 -13.46 -15.52 14.38
C TYR A 152 -13.14 -15.31 15.85
N LYS A 153 -11.98 -15.83 16.25
CA LYS A 153 -11.42 -15.62 17.57
C LYS A 153 -9.90 -15.59 17.50
N ASP A 154 -9.30 -14.60 18.12
CA ASP A 154 -7.87 -14.43 18.12
C ASP A 154 -7.25 -15.03 19.39
N VAL A 155 -6.19 -15.83 19.24
CA VAL A 155 -5.57 -16.59 20.34
C VAL A 155 -4.05 -16.48 20.25
N VAL A 156 -3.41 -16.24 21.40
CA VAL A 156 -1.94 -16.17 21.50
C VAL A 156 -1.36 -17.53 21.93
N HIS A 157 -0.37 -17.99 21.18
CA HIS A 157 0.44 -19.17 21.50
C HIS A 157 1.91 -18.89 21.17
N ASN A 158 2.79 -19.07 22.15
CA ASN A 158 4.23 -18.79 22.05
C ASN A 158 4.54 -17.42 21.45
N SER A 159 3.89 -16.37 21.99
CA SER A 159 4.03 -14.98 21.54
C SER A 159 3.60 -14.69 20.09
N VAL A 160 2.99 -15.65 19.41
CA VAL A 160 2.38 -15.47 18.09
C VAL A 160 0.87 -15.47 18.24
N THR A 161 0.21 -14.51 17.60
CA THR A 161 -1.25 -14.46 17.52
C THR A 161 -1.72 -15.32 16.34
N TYR A 162 -2.81 -16.05 16.53
CA TYR A 162 -3.48 -16.84 15.51
C TYR A 162 -4.95 -16.44 15.46
N ARG A 163 -5.50 -16.36 14.25
CA ARG A 163 -6.94 -16.22 14.04
C ARG A 163 -7.56 -17.57 13.83
N SER A 164 -8.50 -17.93 14.70
CA SER A 164 -9.44 -19.02 14.46
C SER A 164 -10.58 -18.53 13.59
N VAL A 165 -11.04 -19.36 12.66
CA VAL A 165 -12.25 -19.14 11.85
C VAL A 165 -13.10 -20.39 11.92
N TYR A 166 -14.40 -20.21 12.11
CA TYR A 166 -15.39 -21.29 12.08
C TYR A 166 -16.67 -20.79 11.44
N PHE A 167 -17.35 -21.66 10.69
CA PHE A 167 -18.63 -21.34 10.08
C PHE A 167 -19.55 -22.56 9.96
N GLU A 168 -20.84 -22.35 10.23
CA GLU A 168 -21.92 -23.36 10.09
C GLU A 168 -22.50 -23.37 8.67
N LYS A 169 -22.30 -22.30 7.91
CA LYS A 169 -22.80 -22.12 6.54
C LYS A 169 -21.71 -21.54 5.65
N TYR A 170 -21.76 -21.83 4.36
CA TYR A 170 -20.86 -21.19 3.40
C TYR A 170 -21.18 -19.72 3.25
N ARG A 171 -20.14 -18.89 3.19
CA ARG A 171 -20.19 -17.51 2.76
C ARG A 171 -20.45 -17.48 1.25
N PRO A 172 -21.58 -16.93 0.79
CA PRO A 172 -21.88 -16.88 -0.63
C PRO A 172 -20.94 -15.92 -1.36
N SER A 173 -20.66 -16.18 -2.64
CA SER A 173 -19.79 -15.41 -3.53
C SER A 173 -20.33 -14.01 -3.85
N ARG A 174 -21.60 -13.78 -3.54
CA ARG A 174 -22.26 -12.46 -3.52
C ARG A 174 -23.15 -12.34 -2.31
N THR A 175 -23.21 -11.17 -1.70
CA THR A 175 -24.01 -10.93 -0.48
C THR A 175 -25.50 -11.25 -0.64
N SER A 176 -26.03 -11.18 -1.88
CA SER A 176 -27.43 -11.41 -2.21
C SER A 176 -27.80 -12.87 -2.46
N TYR A 177 -26.83 -13.78 -2.41
CA TYR A 177 -27.06 -15.20 -2.73
C TYR A 177 -27.34 -16.04 -1.48
N ALA A 178 -27.99 -17.18 -1.72
CA ALA A 178 -28.18 -18.21 -0.71
C ALA A 178 -26.85 -18.89 -0.36
N SER A 179 -26.79 -19.48 0.82
CA SER A 179 -25.63 -20.26 1.25
C SER A 179 -25.73 -21.71 0.76
N ASN A 180 -24.88 -22.09 -0.19
CA ASN A 180 -24.67 -23.45 -0.67
C ASN A 180 -23.33 -23.56 -1.42
N ALA A 181 -22.93 -24.79 -1.75
CA ALA A 181 -21.68 -25.11 -2.44
C ALA A 181 -21.58 -24.47 -3.84
N ASP A 182 -22.67 -24.43 -4.61
CA ASP A 182 -22.67 -23.85 -5.97
C ASP A 182 -22.51 -22.32 -5.98
N GLN A 183 -22.65 -21.68 -4.81
CA GLN A 183 -22.62 -20.23 -4.66
C GLN A 183 -21.46 -19.76 -3.78
N THR A 184 -20.41 -20.55 -3.58
CA THR A 184 -19.23 -20.16 -2.79
C THR A 184 -17.94 -20.55 -3.50
N TRP A 185 -16.82 -20.05 -3.00
CA TRP A 185 -15.47 -20.53 -3.37
C TRP A 185 -14.75 -21.13 -2.17
N GLN A 186 -15.38 -21.20 -0.99
CA GLN A 186 -14.72 -21.69 0.22
C GLN A 186 -14.38 -23.18 0.10
N ASP A 187 -15.32 -24.00 -0.37
CA ASP A 187 -15.16 -25.44 -0.55
C ASP A 187 -14.20 -25.78 -1.69
N ASP A 188 -14.28 -25.05 -2.82
CA ASP A 188 -13.32 -25.13 -3.92
C ASP A 188 -11.88 -24.82 -3.45
N ASN A 189 -11.74 -23.95 -2.45
CA ASN A 189 -10.47 -23.65 -1.79
C ASN A 189 -10.11 -24.63 -0.65
N GLY A 190 -10.94 -25.65 -0.38
CA GLY A 190 -10.70 -26.68 0.64
C GLY A 190 -11.11 -26.27 2.07
N TYR A 191 -12.07 -25.36 2.22
CA TYR A 191 -12.65 -24.93 3.49
C TYR A 191 -14.13 -25.32 3.56
N ASN A 192 -14.43 -26.30 4.42
CA ASN A 192 -15.76 -26.87 4.60
C ASN A 192 -16.45 -26.30 5.83
N THR A 193 -17.78 -26.36 5.84
CA THR A 193 -18.59 -26.03 7.02
C THR A 193 -18.25 -26.92 8.22
N GLU A 194 -18.64 -26.46 9.41
CA GLU A 194 -18.48 -27.18 10.69
C GLU A 194 -17.02 -27.55 11.01
N THR A 195 -16.06 -26.89 10.35
CA THR A 195 -14.63 -27.11 10.55
C THR A 195 -13.98 -25.85 11.09
N ARG A 196 -13.15 -26.02 12.13
CA ARG A 196 -12.34 -24.95 12.69
C ARG A 196 -11.01 -24.86 11.93
N TYR A 197 -10.70 -23.65 11.47
CA TYR A 197 -9.44 -23.34 10.81
C TYR A 197 -8.62 -22.34 11.63
N TRP A 198 -7.31 -22.41 11.52
CA TRP A 198 -6.38 -21.50 12.19
C TRP A 198 -5.46 -20.85 11.16
N PHE A 199 -5.27 -19.55 11.31
CA PHE A 199 -4.41 -18.74 10.45
C PHE A 199 -3.41 -18.00 11.30
N LYS A 200 -2.13 -18.07 10.91
CA LYS A 200 -1.07 -17.35 11.59
C LYS A 200 -1.22 -15.86 11.29
N TRP A 201 -1.15 -15.04 12.34
CA TRP A 201 -1.11 -13.60 12.20
C TRP A 201 0.36 -13.19 12.05
N GLU A 202 0.71 -12.67 10.88
CA GLU A 202 2.11 -12.47 10.49
C GLU A 202 2.32 -11.19 9.68
N PRO A 203 3.58 -10.72 9.55
CA PRO A 203 3.87 -9.47 8.88
C PRO A 203 3.34 -9.43 7.45
N VAL A 204 2.75 -8.31 7.05
CA VAL A 204 2.31 -8.13 5.66
C VAL A 204 3.49 -7.66 4.83
N ASN A 205 3.75 -8.34 3.72
CA ASN A 205 4.70 -7.90 2.71
C ASN A 205 4.02 -6.90 1.77
N TRP A 206 4.64 -5.74 1.61
CA TRP A 206 4.20 -4.66 0.73
C TRP A 206 5.24 -4.42 -0.35
N LYS A 207 4.79 -4.21 -1.58
CA LYS A 207 5.64 -3.73 -2.67
C LYS A 207 5.58 -2.20 -2.72
N ILE A 208 6.74 -1.56 -2.77
CA ILE A 208 6.84 -0.13 -2.99
C ILE A 208 6.70 0.12 -4.49
N VAL A 209 5.61 0.75 -4.90
CA VAL A 209 5.31 0.95 -6.33
C VAL A 209 5.67 2.34 -6.81
N ASP A 210 5.72 3.32 -5.90
CA ASP A 210 6.14 4.68 -6.21
C ASP A 210 6.82 5.33 -5.00
N VAL A 211 7.70 6.28 -5.28
CA VAL A 211 8.38 7.12 -4.27
C VAL A 211 8.45 8.53 -4.82
N LYS A 212 7.91 9.48 -4.07
CA LYS A 212 7.91 10.91 -4.39
C LYS A 212 7.64 11.73 -3.14
N ASP A 213 8.15 12.95 -3.10
CA ASP A 213 7.85 13.95 -2.06
C ASP A 213 8.06 13.42 -0.62
N GLY A 214 9.15 12.66 -0.40
CA GLY A 214 9.47 12.06 0.90
C GLY A 214 8.50 10.96 1.35
N LYS A 215 7.71 10.39 0.43
CA LYS A 215 6.74 9.33 0.71
C LYS A 215 6.92 8.14 -0.23
N ALA A 216 6.47 6.97 0.23
CA ALA A 216 6.39 5.77 -0.60
C ALA A 216 4.96 5.25 -0.69
N LEU A 217 4.51 4.92 -1.91
CA LEU A 217 3.26 4.22 -2.16
C LEU A 217 3.49 2.72 -2.07
N LEU A 218 2.80 2.09 -1.13
CA LEU A 218 2.85 0.66 -0.90
C LEU A 218 1.57 0.01 -1.40
N ILE A 219 1.70 -1.17 -1.99
CA ILE A 219 0.59 -2.10 -2.22
C ILE A 219 0.92 -3.44 -1.58
N SER A 220 -0.06 -4.08 -0.95
CA SER A 220 0.15 -5.43 -0.41
C SER A 220 0.55 -6.41 -1.52
N SER A 221 1.50 -7.29 -1.24
CA SER A 221 2.01 -8.26 -2.23
C SER A 221 0.99 -9.37 -2.55
N LEU A 222 0.08 -9.64 -1.62
CA LEU A 222 -0.96 -10.66 -1.71
C LEU A 222 -2.35 -10.05 -1.57
N VAL A 223 -3.37 -10.77 -2.03
CA VAL A 223 -4.77 -10.45 -1.71
C VAL A 223 -5.03 -10.89 -0.26
N LEU A 224 -5.29 -9.94 0.64
CA LEU A 224 -5.23 -10.16 2.10
C LEU A 224 -6.56 -10.59 2.73
N ALA A 225 -7.69 -10.16 2.16
CA ALA A 225 -9.02 -10.35 2.73
C ALA A 225 -10.10 -10.38 1.64
N ALA A 226 -11.33 -10.73 2.03
CA ALA A 226 -12.52 -10.67 1.17
C ALA A 226 -13.57 -9.75 1.79
N GLN A 227 -13.88 -8.64 1.12
CA GLN A 227 -14.95 -7.70 1.47
C GLN A 227 -15.69 -7.30 0.20
N PRO A 228 -17.02 -7.14 0.24
CA PRO A 228 -17.70 -6.51 -0.88
C PRO A 228 -17.26 -5.05 -0.98
N PHE A 229 -17.30 -4.50 -2.18
CA PHE A 229 -17.18 -3.05 -2.34
C PHE A 229 -18.32 -2.36 -1.58
N TYR A 230 -19.54 -2.83 -1.81
CA TYR A 230 -20.74 -2.45 -1.08
C TYR A 230 -21.72 -3.64 -1.02
N HIS A 231 -22.32 -3.88 0.15
CA HIS A 231 -23.10 -5.09 0.41
C HIS A 231 -24.41 -5.24 -0.38
N SER A 232 -24.86 -4.21 -1.11
CA SER A 232 -26.13 -4.21 -1.83
C SER A 232 -25.98 -3.67 -3.25
N THR A 233 -26.88 -4.05 -4.15
CA THR A 233 -26.98 -3.46 -5.51
C THR A 233 -27.96 -2.28 -5.56
N ALA A 234 -28.61 -1.95 -4.43
CA ALA A 234 -29.58 -0.88 -4.36
C ALA A 234 -28.90 0.50 -4.43
N THR A 235 -29.46 1.38 -5.26
CA THR A 235 -29.09 2.80 -5.27
C THR A 235 -29.71 3.49 -4.06
N ARG A 236 -28.89 4.24 -3.32
CA ARG A 236 -29.31 4.98 -2.14
C ARG A 236 -29.78 6.39 -2.51
N PRO A 237 -30.75 6.96 -1.76
CA PRO A 237 -31.18 8.33 -1.97
C PRO A 237 -30.04 9.32 -1.66
N GLY A 238 -30.02 10.45 -2.36
CA GLY A 238 -29.00 11.50 -2.24
C GLY A 238 -29.14 12.51 -3.37
N SER A 239 -28.49 13.67 -3.23
CA SER A 239 -28.33 14.67 -4.30
C SER A 239 -26.85 15.02 -4.44
N PRO A 240 -26.10 14.40 -5.36
CA PRO A 240 -26.53 13.37 -6.32
C PRO A 240 -26.84 12.01 -5.68
N LYS A 241 -27.48 11.10 -6.43
CA LYS A 241 -27.76 9.72 -5.98
C LYS A 241 -26.46 9.00 -5.61
N ILE A 242 -26.54 8.12 -4.60
CA ILE A 242 -25.38 7.35 -4.12
C ILE A 242 -25.50 5.91 -4.63
N TYR A 243 -24.75 5.60 -5.67
CA TYR A 243 -24.74 4.28 -6.30
C TYR A 243 -23.93 3.25 -5.50
N PRO A 244 -24.17 1.94 -5.68
CA PRO A 244 -23.38 0.89 -5.04
C PRO A 244 -21.87 0.95 -5.28
N ASN A 245 -21.45 1.43 -6.45
CA ASN A 245 -20.04 1.58 -6.83
C ASN A 245 -19.41 2.91 -6.40
N ASN A 246 -20.11 3.70 -5.58
CA ASN A 246 -19.60 4.96 -5.01
C ASN A 246 -18.58 4.65 -3.89
N TYR A 247 -17.32 5.00 -4.09
CA TYR A 247 -16.23 4.68 -3.16
C TYR A 247 -16.31 5.43 -1.82
N GLU A 248 -16.68 6.71 -1.85
CA GLU A 248 -16.86 7.57 -0.67
C GLU A 248 -17.80 6.92 0.36
N HIS A 249 -18.87 6.29 -0.12
CA HIS A 249 -19.92 5.63 0.66
C HIS A 249 -19.87 4.09 0.58
N SER A 250 -18.70 3.53 0.30
CA SER A 250 -18.50 2.07 0.20
C SER A 250 -18.20 1.42 1.55
N ASP A 251 -18.59 0.16 1.71
CA ASP A 251 -18.26 -0.61 2.91
C ASP A 251 -16.77 -0.91 2.96
N VAL A 252 -16.16 -1.20 1.81
CA VAL A 252 -14.73 -1.49 1.71
C VAL A 252 -13.87 -0.32 2.19
N ARG A 253 -14.22 0.93 1.86
CA ARG A 253 -13.50 2.11 2.34
C ARG A 253 -13.58 2.25 3.86
N THR A 254 -14.77 2.03 4.42
CA THR A 254 -14.99 2.07 5.87
C THR A 254 -14.22 0.96 6.57
N TRP A 255 -14.24 -0.26 6.02
CA TRP A 255 -13.47 -1.38 6.54
C TRP A 255 -11.96 -1.11 6.48
N LEU A 256 -11.44 -0.59 5.37
CA LEU A 256 -10.02 -0.28 5.20
C LEU A 256 -9.52 0.73 6.24
N ASN A 257 -10.23 1.84 6.41
CA ASN A 257 -9.79 2.96 7.25
C ASN A 257 -10.11 2.79 8.74
N ASN A 258 -11.09 1.95 9.09
CA ASN A 258 -11.44 1.70 10.50
C ASN A 258 -10.94 0.33 10.96
N THR A 259 -11.51 -0.74 10.43
CA THR A 259 -11.28 -2.11 10.95
C THR A 259 -9.92 -2.67 10.57
N PHE A 260 -9.53 -2.56 9.29
CA PHE A 260 -8.25 -3.07 8.81
C PHE A 260 -7.11 -2.23 9.38
N TYR A 261 -7.14 -0.92 9.21
CA TYR A 261 -6.09 -0.01 9.69
C TYR A 261 -5.78 -0.19 11.18
N SER A 262 -6.81 -0.17 12.05
CA SER A 262 -6.61 -0.28 13.51
C SER A 262 -6.09 -1.65 13.95
N LYS A 263 -6.44 -2.72 13.24
CA LYS A 263 -6.02 -4.08 13.58
C LYS A 263 -4.69 -4.48 12.95
N ALA A 264 -4.40 -3.96 11.77
CA ALA A 264 -3.23 -4.35 11.00
C ALA A 264 -1.98 -3.64 11.49
N PHE A 265 -2.06 -2.36 11.86
CA PHE A 265 -0.88 -1.54 12.14
C PHE A 265 -0.76 -1.20 13.61
N ALA A 266 0.44 -1.33 14.17
CA ALA A 266 0.75 -0.84 15.50
C ALA A 266 0.76 0.70 15.52
N LEU A 267 0.61 1.33 16.69
CA LEU A 267 0.54 2.79 16.82
C LEU A 267 1.74 3.51 16.17
N THR A 268 2.94 2.95 16.29
CA THR A 268 4.15 3.51 15.66
C THR A 268 4.08 3.47 14.14
N GLU A 269 3.50 2.42 13.55
CA GLU A 269 3.30 2.31 12.09
C GLU A 269 2.14 3.20 11.63
N GLN A 270 1.07 3.29 12.41
CA GLN A 270 -0.04 4.20 12.14
C GLN A 270 0.43 5.65 12.01
N ASN A 271 1.42 6.05 12.81
CA ASN A 271 2.00 7.40 12.76
C ASN A 271 2.81 7.66 11.47
N THR A 272 3.28 6.63 10.76
CA THR A 272 3.98 6.80 9.47
C THR A 272 3.04 6.77 8.28
N ILE A 273 1.83 6.20 8.42
CA ILE A 273 0.85 6.14 7.34
C ILE A 273 0.24 7.53 7.10
N ALA A 274 0.48 8.06 5.91
CA ALA A 274 0.02 9.39 5.52
C ALA A 274 -1.50 9.39 5.27
N THR A 275 -2.16 10.47 5.68
CA THR A 275 -3.50 10.76 5.15
C THR A 275 -3.34 11.25 3.72
N THR A 276 -3.99 10.57 2.78
CA THR A 276 -3.86 10.81 1.35
C THR A 276 -5.19 11.33 0.81
N MET A 277 -5.15 12.44 0.07
CA MET A 277 -6.27 12.87 -0.74
C MET A 277 -6.33 11.97 -1.98
N VAL A 278 -7.22 10.99 -1.98
CA VAL A 278 -7.35 10.05 -3.11
C VAL A 278 -8.35 10.59 -4.13
N ASP A 279 -7.91 10.65 -5.38
CA ASP A 279 -8.71 11.06 -6.51
C ASP A 279 -9.77 9.99 -6.83
N ASN A 280 -11.04 10.40 -6.78
CA ASN A 280 -12.22 9.62 -7.15
C ASN A 280 -13.00 10.26 -8.31
N SER A 281 -12.39 11.24 -8.98
CA SER A 281 -12.92 11.90 -10.16
C SER A 281 -12.88 11.01 -11.40
N LEU A 282 -13.31 11.56 -12.54
CA LEU A 282 -13.32 10.85 -13.82
C LEU A 282 -11.93 10.42 -14.27
N ALA A 283 -10.88 11.20 -13.96
CA ALA A 283 -9.49 10.89 -14.32
C ALA A 283 -9.03 9.56 -13.72
N SER A 284 -9.46 9.26 -12.49
CA SER A 284 -9.14 8.01 -11.78
C SER A 284 -9.66 6.76 -12.51
N THR A 285 -10.70 6.89 -13.33
CA THR A 285 -11.38 5.75 -13.98
C THR A 285 -10.70 5.29 -15.27
N GLY A 286 -9.82 6.11 -15.86
CA GLY A 286 -9.26 5.85 -17.20
C GLY A 286 -10.25 6.00 -18.36
N HIS A 287 -11.50 6.39 -18.11
CA HIS A 287 -12.53 6.47 -19.15
C HIS A 287 -12.38 7.66 -20.10
N GLU A 288 -11.69 8.74 -19.68
CA GLU A 288 -11.42 9.88 -20.57
C GLU A 288 -10.57 9.47 -21.77
N ALA A 289 -9.54 8.65 -21.54
CA ALA A 289 -8.67 8.13 -22.58
C ALA A 289 -9.37 7.15 -23.54
N THR A 290 -10.49 6.55 -23.13
CA THR A 290 -11.24 5.57 -23.93
C THR A 290 -12.51 6.14 -24.55
N GLY A 291 -12.81 7.42 -24.35
CA GLY A 291 -14.02 8.07 -24.86
C GLY A 291 -15.32 7.73 -24.09
N ASN A 292 -15.24 6.96 -23.00
CA ASN A 292 -16.40 6.55 -22.20
C ASN A 292 -16.65 7.47 -20.99
N GLY A 293 -15.99 8.63 -20.95
CA GLY A 293 -16.03 9.54 -19.80
C GLY A 293 -17.45 9.97 -19.41
N ALA A 294 -18.29 10.28 -20.40
CA ALA A 294 -19.68 10.69 -20.18
C ALA A 294 -20.53 9.58 -19.54
N ASN A 295 -20.22 8.30 -19.81
CA ASN A 295 -20.94 7.16 -19.24
C ASN A 295 -20.53 6.88 -17.80
N ALA A 296 -19.28 7.16 -17.43
CA ALA A 296 -18.76 6.94 -16.08
C ALA A 296 -18.99 8.13 -15.14
N ALA A 297 -19.09 9.35 -15.68
CA ALA A 297 -19.32 10.58 -14.93
C ALA A 297 -20.46 10.53 -13.90
N PRO A 298 -21.59 9.81 -14.11
CA PRO A 298 -22.65 9.70 -13.10
C PRO A 298 -22.26 8.90 -11.84
N TYR A 299 -21.18 8.12 -11.88
CA TYR A 299 -20.82 7.16 -10.83
C TYR A 299 -19.57 7.53 -10.03
N ILE A 300 -18.87 8.60 -10.43
CA ILE A 300 -17.77 9.18 -9.65
C ILE A 300 -18.30 9.74 -8.32
N CYS A 301 -17.39 10.01 -7.39
CA CYS A 301 -17.73 10.59 -6.09
C CYS A 301 -16.69 11.63 -5.69
N ASN A 302 -16.89 12.28 -4.53
CA ASN A 302 -15.90 13.25 -4.06
C ASN A 302 -14.59 12.54 -3.73
N ASP A 303 -13.50 13.27 -3.88
CA ASP A 303 -12.20 12.80 -3.40
C ASP A 303 -12.25 12.56 -1.89
N THR A 304 -11.54 11.54 -1.43
CA THR A 304 -11.58 11.12 -0.02
C THR A 304 -10.22 11.23 0.66
N SER A 305 -10.24 11.58 1.95
CA SER A 305 -9.03 11.56 2.78
C SER A 305 -8.90 10.19 3.43
N ASP A 306 -7.95 9.38 2.94
CA ASP A 306 -7.80 7.98 3.34
C ASP A 306 -6.39 7.68 3.85
N LYS A 307 -6.30 6.82 4.88
CA LYS A 307 -5.06 6.21 5.34
C LYS A 307 -4.71 4.98 4.52
N VAL A 308 -5.71 4.15 4.23
CA VAL A 308 -5.59 2.93 3.43
C VAL A 308 -6.71 2.93 2.39
N PHE A 309 -6.39 2.61 1.15
CA PHE A 309 -7.31 2.67 0.03
C PHE A 309 -7.09 1.52 -0.96
N LEU A 310 -8.00 1.35 -1.91
CA LEU A 310 -7.78 0.51 -3.10
C LEU A 310 -7.23 1.39 -4.21
N LEU A 311 -6.32 0.89 -5.05
CA LEU A 311 -5.89 1.64 -6.24
C LEU A 311 -7.08 1.94 -7.17
N SER A 312 -7.02 3.07 -7.89
CA SER A 312 -7.94 3.36 -8.98
C SER A 312 -7.55 2.57 -10.22
N HIS A 313 -8.41 2.57 -11.26
CA HIS A 313 -8.05 1.99 -12.55
C HIS A 313 -6.80 2.68 -13.12
N ALA A 314 -6.78 4.01 -13.14
CA ALA A 314 -5.65 4.78 -13.65
C ALA A 314 -4.33 4.43 -12.92
N GLU A 315 -4.35 4.33 -11.60
CA GLU A 315 -3.18 3.94 -10.79
C GLU A 315 -2.76 2.49 -11.00
N ALA A 316 -3.72 1.56 -11.02
CA ALA A 316 -3.45 0.15 -11.24
C ALA A 316 -2.90 -0.13 -12.64
N THR A 317 -3.14 0.75 -13.62
CA THR A 317 -2.56 0.66 -14.96
C THR A 317 -1.38 1.61 -15.21
N ASN A 318 -0.91 2.31 -14.18
CA ASN A 318 0.16 3.29 -14.35
C ASN A 318 1.50 2.59 -14.60
N ALA A 319 2.04 2.70 -15.81
CA ALA A 319 3.31 2.08 -16.18
C ALA A 319 4.53 2.61 -15.39
N ASN A 320 4.42 3.77 -14.74
CA ASN A 320 5.47 4.29 -13.86
C ASN A 320 5.45 3.66 -12.46
N TYR A 321 4.37 2.94 -12.11
CA TYR A 321 4.29 2.21 -10.84
C TYR A 321 4.91 0.82 -11.01
N SER A 322 5.92 0.52 -10.20
CA SER A 322 6.68 -0.73 -10.36
C SER A 322 5.80 -1.97 -10.25
N GLY A 323 5.75 -2.77 -11.32
CA GLY A 323 4.91 -3.97 -11.43
C GLY A 323 3.43 -3.69 -11.70
N GLN A 324 3.08 -2.50 -12.16
CA GLN A 324 1.77 -2.18 -12.74
C GLN A 324 1.86 -1.99 -14.28
N ASP A 325 3.06 -2.13 -14.84
CA ASP A 325 3.42 -1.91 -16.24
C ASP A 325 2.87 -2.96 -17.22
N SER A 326 2.46 -4.12 -16.72
CA SER A 326 1.77 -5.14 -17.53
C SER A 326 0.78 -5.97 -16.70
N SER A 327 -0.14 -6.66 -17.37
CA SER A 327 -1.07 -7.57 -16.69
C SER A 327 -0.32 -8.66 -15.93
N TYR A 328 0.77 -9.18 -16.50
CA TYR A 328 1.60 -10.21 -15.88
C TYR A 328 2.03 -9.84 -14.45
N TYR A 329 2.45 -8.58 -14.23
CA TYR A 329 2.95 -8.10 -12.93
C TYR A 329 1.85 -7.68 -11.94
N ARG A 330 0.63 -7.44 -12.42
CA ARG A 330 -0.53 -7.13 -11.57
C ARG A 330 -1.14 -8.35 -10.90
N ARG A 331 -0.88 -9.54 -11.43
CA ARG A 331 -1.39 -10.80 -10.86
C ARG A 331 -0.94 -10.98 -9.42
N LYS A 332 -1.88 -11.32 -8.55
CA LYS A 332 -1.64 -11.60 -7.13
C LYS A 332 -2.31 -12.89 -6.71
N THR A 333 -1.63 -13.65 -5.88
CA THR A 333 -2.22 -14.79 -5.15
C THR A 333 -2.85 -14.28 -3.86
N ALA A 334 -3.92 -14.92 -3.40
CA ALA A 334 -4.51 -14.62 -2.10
C ALA A 334 -3.86 -15.38 -0.96
N THR A 335 -4.01 -14.85 0.25
CA THR A 335 -3.63 -15.56 1.47
C THR A 335 -4.60 -16.72 1.73
N ASP A 336 -4.17 -17.74 2.48
CA ASP A 336 -5.06 -18.82 2.89
C ASP A 336 -6.26 -18.28 3.70
N TYR A 337 -6.04 -17.24 4.50
CA TYR A 337 -7.10 -16.54 5.20
C TYR A 337 -8.12 -15.93 4.24
N ALA A 338 -7.68 -15.26 3.17
CA ALA A 338 -8.57 -14.72 2.15
C ALA A 338 -9.34 -15.83 1.39
N TYR A 339 -8.68 -16.95 1.08
CA TYR A 339 -9.35 -18.11 0.47
C TYR A 339 -10.42 -18.71 1.39
N SER A 340 -10.16 -18.78 2.69
CA SER A 340 -11.16 -19.20 3.69
C SER A 340 -12.37 -18.27 3.79
N GLN A 341 -12.26 -17.06 3.22
CA GLN A 341 -13.31 -16.05 3.17
C GLN A 341 -14.03 -16.03 1.81
N GLY A 342 -13.70 -16.94 0.89
CA GLY A 342 -14.39 -17.10 -0.39
C GLY A 342 -13.79 -16.30 -1.55
N VAL A 343 -12.53 -15.85 -1.47
CA VAL A 343 -11.84 -15.28 -2.64
C VAL A 343 -11.66 -16.36 -3.71
N TYR A 344 -11.97 -16.02 -4.97
CA TYR A 344 -11.79 -16.94 -6.09
C TYR A 344 -10.30 -17.22 -6.35
N ARG A 345 -9.98 -18.48 -6.63
CA ARG A 345 -8.65 -18.92 -7.05
C ARG A 345 -8.71 -19.50 -8.45
N ASN A 346 -8.01 -18.87 -9.39
CA ASN A 346 -7.81 -19.46 -10.69
C ASN A 346 -6.85 -20.65 -10.60
N THR A 347 -7.24 -21.81 -11.13
CA THR A 347 -6.44 -23.05 -11.06
C THR A 347 -5.26 -23.08 -12.03
N THR A 348 -5.26 -22.25 -13.08
CA THR A 348 -4.20 -22.18 -14.09
C THR A 348 -3.02 -21.35 -13.59
N TRP A 349 -3.29 -20.18 -12.99
CA TRP A 349 -2.24 -19.25 -12.53
C TRP A 349 -2.06 -19.22 -11.01
N GLY A 350 -3.00 -19.76 -10.24
CA GLY A 350 -2.97 -19.68 -8.77
C GLY A 350 -3.23 -18.27 -8.22
N THR A 351 -3.79 -17.39 -9.05
CA THR A 351 -4.03 -15.97 -8.77
C THR A 351 -5.51 -15.70 -8.50
N SER A 352 -5.78 -14.52 -7.95
CA SER A 352 -7.11 -14.12 -7.49
C SER A 352 -7.46 -12.72 -7.99
N PRO A 353 -8.75 -12.46 -8.28
CA PRO A 353 -9.18 -11.12 -8.63
C PRO A 353 -9.18 -10.23 -7.39
N TYR A 354 -8.98 -8.93 -7.56
CA TYR A 354 -9.04 -7.97 -6.45
C TYR A 354 -9.63 -6.62 -6.85
N LEU A 355 -10.32 -6.00 -5.89
CA LEU A 355 -11.08 -4.77 -6.11
C LEU A 355 -10.19 -3.54 -6.37
N MET A 356 -10.71 -2.64 -7.20
CA MET A 356 -10.25 -1.25 -7.35
C MET A 356 -11.30 -0.29 -6.79
N ARG A 357 -10.91 0.97 -6.54
CA ARG A 357 -11.87 1.99 -6.10
C ARG A 357 -12.70 2.62 -7.22
N SER A 358 -12.22 2.55 -8.47
CA SER A 358 -12.86 3.24 -9.58
C SER A 358 -14.21 2.61 -9.95
N PRO A 359 -15.28 3.41 -10.07
CA PRO A 359 -16.54 2.93 -10.63
C PRO A 359 -16.36 2.57 -12.10
N PHE A 360 -17.20 1.67 -12.58
CA PHE A 360 -17.44 1.49 -14.01
C PHE A 360 -18.60 2.40 -14.46
N TYR A 361 -18.96 2.37 -15.74
CA TYR A 361 -20.13 3.09 -16.25
C TYR A 361 -21.48 2.37 -16.06
N TRP A 362 -21.55 1.37 -15.16
CA TRP A 362 -22.79 0.75 -14.71
C TRP A 362 -22.98 0.96 -13.22
N GLN A 363 -24.20 1.29 -12.81
CA GLN A 363 -24.51 1.73 -11.44
C GLN A 363 -24.10 0.78 -10.31
N SER A 364 -24.02 -0.52 -10.58
CA SER A 364 -23.73 -1.55 -9.57
C SER A 364 -22.37 -2.20 -9.74
N SER A 365 -21.54 -1.71 -10.66
CA SER A 365 -20.29 -2.36 -11.01
C SER A 365 -19.10 -1.41 -10.92
N GLY A 366 -17.97 -1.95 -10.49
CA GLY A 366 -16.69 -1.25 -10.36
C GLY A 366 -15.58 -2.04 -11.05
N TYR A 367 -14.39 -1.45 -11.09
CA TYR A 367 -13.23 -2.12 -11.63
C TYR A 367 -12.62 -3.12 -10.64
N CYS A 368 -12.02 -4.17 -11.18
CA CYS A 368 -11.12 -5.07 -10.48
C CYS A 368 -9.92 -5.41 -11.38
N VAL A 369 -8.86 -5.94 -10.79
CA VAL A 369 -7.88 -6.74 -11.52
C VAL A 369 -8.35 -8.18 -11.50
N ASP A 370 -8.41 -8.84 -12.65
CA ASP A 370 -8.77 -10.24 -12.77
C ASP A 370 -7.55 -11.17 -12.60
N THR A 371 -7.78 -12.48 -12.63
CA THR A 371 -6.77 -13.51 -12.37
C THR A 371 -5.63 -13.54 -13.39
N ASP A 372 -5.85 -13.05 -14.60
CA ASP A 372 -4.83 -12.85 -15.63
C ASP A 372 -4.07 -11.51 -15.49
N GLY A 373 -4.50 -10.65 -14.56
CA GLY A 373 -3.95 -9.32 -14.31
C GLY A 373 -4.50 -8.21 -15.20
N MET A 374 -5.51 -8.51 -16.04
CA MET A 374 -6.23 -7.51 -16.80
C MET A 374 -7.21 -6.76 -15.90
N CYS A 375 -7.53 -5.52 -16.28
CA CYS A 375 -8.59 -4.77 -15.61
C CYS A 375 -9.94 -5.24 -16.16
N CYS A 376 -10.80 -5.69 -15.27
CA CYS A 376 -12.13 -6.22 -15.58
C CYS A 376 -13.18 -5.52 -14.71
N VAL A 377 -14.44 -5.93 -14.88
CA VAL A 377 -15.57 -5.41 -14.14
C VAL A 377 -16.04 -6.45 -13.12
N THR A 378 -16.40 -5.99 -11.92
CA THR A 378 -17.02 -6.81 -10.89
C THR A 378 -18.19 -6.06 -10.26
N ASP A 379 -19.14 -6.82 -9.73
CA ASP A 379 -20.30 -6.23 -9.07
C ASP A 379 -19.96 -5.81 -7.65
N ALA A 380 -20.53 -4.69 -7.20
CA ALA A 380 -20.20 -4.09 -5.92
C ALA A 380 -20.42 -5.04 -4.74
N ASN A 381 -21.40 -5.94 -4.85
CA ASN A 381 -21.78 -6.89 -3.82
C ASN A 381 -21.13 -8.27 -3.95
N SER A 382 -20.21 -8.43 -4.91
CA SER A 382 -19.34 -9.60 -5.01
C SER A 382 -18.37 -9.66 -3.84
N VAL A 383 -18.07 -10.87 -3.35
CA VAL A 383 -17.02 -11.11 -2.35
C VAL A 383 -15.90 -12.01 -2.86
N TYR A 384 -15.99 -12.48 -4.10
CA TYR A 384 -14.96 -13.35 -4.68
C TYR A 384 -13.74 -12.59 -5.19
N SER A 385 -13.87 -11.28 -5.43
CA SER A 385 -12.75 -10.36 -5.60
C SER A 385 -12.25 -9.91 -4.24
N GLY A 386 -10.99 -10.22 -3.92
CA GLY A 386 -10.43 -9.86 -2.63
C GLY A 386 -9.87 -8.45 -2.57
N ILE A 387 -9.17 -8.16 -1.47
CA ILE A 387 -8.69 -6.82 -1.13
C ILE A 387 -7.16 -6.78 -1.20
N VAL A 388 -6.66 -5.88 -2.05
CA VAL A 388 -5.25 -5.49 -2.11
C VAL A 388 -5.18 -4.05 -1.62
N PRO A 389 -4.97 -3.82 -0.32
CA PRO A 389 -4.82 -2.47 0.20
C PRO A 389 -3.57 -1.79 -0.36
N ALA A 390 -3.66 -0.48 -0.47
CA ALA A 390 -2.60 0.45 -0.79
C ALA A 390 -2.57 1.61 0.22
N MET A 391 -1.40 2.20 0.43
CA MET A 391 -1.23 3.36 1.31
C MET A 391 0.04 4.12 0.98
N TRP A 392 0.04 5.42 1.26
CA TRP A 392 1.28 6.20 1.32
C TRP A 392 1.83 6.19 2.74
N ILE A 393 3.15 6.03 2.87
CA ILE A 393 3.86 6.23 4.13
C ILE A 393 4.85 7.39 4.00
N ALA A 394 5.06 8.12 5.09
CA ALA A 394 6.21 8.99 5.23
C ALA A 394 7.48 8.14 5.38
N LEU A 395 8.55 8.57 4.70
CA LEU A 395 9.87 7.93 4.76
C LEU A 395 10.75 8.54 5.85
#